data_AF-A0AAD7MJ68-F1
#
_entry.id   AF-A0AAD7MJ68-F1
#
_cell.length_a   1.000
_cell.length_b   1.000
_cell.length_c   1.000
_cell.angle_alpha   90.00
_cell.angle_beta   90.00
_cell.angle_gamma   90.00
#
_symmetry.space_group_name_H-M   'P 1'
#
loop_
_entity.id
_entity.type
_entity.pdbx_description
1 polymer ?
#
loop_
_entity_poly.entity_id
_entity_poly.type
_entity_poly.pdbx_seq_one_letter_code
_entity_poly.pdbx_strand_id
1 'polypeptide(L)'
;MLQELSHMDRITQLPDGTQQLLTIMSRTITYLARQFHPMNKKELVTDVIVKAKQVEYLIKSLPEPEREEEQAKRLRALDEEMTVANDAYIQAVARSKDLHVQITDVLRLIPETDTGLVDMLH
;
A
#
# COMPACT_ATOMS: atom_id res chain seq x y z
N MET A 1 -0.19 9.87 2.21
CA MET A 1 0.49 9.68 3.51
C MET A 1 0.74 8.21 3.90
N LEU A 2 -0.24 7.30 3.90
CA LEU A 2 -0.02 5.89 4.33
C LEU A 2 0.98 5.10 3.46
N GLN A 3 1.07 5.38 2.16
CA GLN A 3 2.02 4.71 1.27
C GLN A 3 3.48 5.16 1.48
N GLU A 4 3.73 6.42 1.82
CA GLU A 4 5.09 6.92 2.11
C GLU A 4 5.61 6.42 3.46
N LEU A 5 4.75 6.37 4.48
CA LEU A 5 5.07 5.69 5.74
C LEU A 5 5.40 4.22 5.52
N SER A 6 4.65 3.51 4.65
CA SER A 6 4.98 2.13 4.27
C SER A 6 6.30 2.02 3.49
N HIS A 7 6.67 3.04 2.72
CA HIS A 7 7.92 3.07 1.96
C HIS A 7 9.15 3.35 2.83
N MET A 8 9.04 4.27 3.81
CA MET A 8 10.06 4.49 4.84
C MET A 8 10.29 3.22 5.64
N ASP A 9 9.21 2.53 6.02
CA ASP A 9 9.29 1.28 6.77
C ASP A 9 10.07 0.23 5.96
N ARG A 10 9.82 0.09 4.65
CA ARG A 10 10.53 -0.88 3.79
C ARG A 10 12.02 -0.57 3.61
N ILE A 11 12.42 0.70 3.51
CA ILE A 11 13.83 1.09 3.37
C ILE A 11 14.60 0.88 4.68
N THR A 12 13.99 1.15 5.84
CA THR A 12 14.60 0.86 7.15
C THR A 12 14.55 -0.64 7.48
N GLN A 13 13.56 -1.38 6.98
CA GLN A 13 13.47 -2.84 7.12
C GLN A 13 14.43 -3.61 6.21
N LEU A 14 14.92 -3.01 5.12
CA LEU A 14 15.83 -3.68 4.19
C LEU A 14 17.21 -4.00 4.82
N PRO A 15 17.88 -3.08 5.55
CA PRO A 15 19.07 -3.39 6.35
C PRO A 15 18.84 -4.49 7.38
N ASP A 16 17.74 -4.43 8.14
CA ASP A 16 17.46 -5.44 9.17
C ASP A 16 17.13 -6.80 8.54
N GLY A 17 16.37 -6.83 7.45
CA GLY A 17 16.03 -8.04 6.71
C GLY A 17 17.25 -8.67 6.04
N THR A 18 18.15 -7.87 5.47
CA THR A 18 19.41 -8.37 4.88
C THR A 18 20.37 -8.90 5.96
N GLN A 19 20.47 -8.22 7.10
CA GLN A 19 21.29 -8.67 8.22
C GLN A 19 20.73 -9.95 8.87
N GLN A 20 19.41 -10.05 9.04
CA GLN A 20 18.75 -11.27 9.52
C GLN A 20 18.95 -12.42 8.53
N LEU A 21 18.80 -12.17 7.22
CA LEU A 21 19.02 -13.18 6.19
C LEU A 21 20.47 -13.67 6.20
N LEU A 22 21.46 -12.78 6.27
CA LEU A 22 22.88 -13.13 6.37
C LEU A 22 23.18 -13.91 7.66
N THR A 23 22.56 -13.54 8.77
CA THR A 23 22.73 -14.23 10.06
C THR A 23 22.12 -15.63 10.02
N ILE A 24 20.92 -15.78 9.44
CA ILE A 24 20.26 -17.07 9.26
C ILE A 24 21.06 -17.94 8.29
N MET A 25 21.53 -17.40 7.17
CA MET A 25 22.36 -18.11 6.20
C MET A 25 23.69 -18.56 6.83
N SER A 26 24.35 -17.70 7.60
CA SER A 26 25.61 -18.03 8.30
C SER A 26 25.42 -19.13 9.34
N ARG A 27 24.35 -19.02 10.16
CA ARG A 27 23.98 -20.06 11.14
C ARG A 27 23.59 -21.37 10.47
N THR A 28 22.88 -21.30 9.35
CA THR A 28 22.46 -22.48 8.56
C THR A 28 23.67 -23.16 7.92
N ILE A 29 24.57 -22.40 7.29
CA ILE A 29 25.83 -22.95 6.73
C ILE A 29 26.67 -23.57 7.84
N THR A 30 26.78 -22.94 9.00
CA THR A 30 27.56 -23.45 10.13
C THR A 30 26.93 -24.71 10.72
N TYR A 31 25.61 -24.71 10.93
CA TYR A 31 24.85 -25.86 11.44
C TYR A 31 24.94 -27.05 10.48
N LEU A 32 24.78 -26.80 9.17
CA LEU A 32 24.81 -27.84 8.15
C LEU A 32 26.24 -28.35 7.88
N ALA A 33 27.26 -27.49 7.94
CA ALA A 33 28.66 -27.91 7.91
C ALA A 33 29.05 -28.78 9.12
N ARG A 34 28.39 -28.57 10.26
CA ARG A 34 28.61 -29.35 11.50
C ARG A 34 27.83 -30.66 11.55
N GLN A 35 26.69 -30.76 10.86
CA GLN A 35 25.75 -31.87 11.03
C GLN A 35 25.51 -32.75 9.78
N PHE A 36 25.89 -32.33 8.56
CA PHE A 36 25.59 -33.09 7.34
C PHE A 36 26.77 -33.87 6.72
N HIS A 37 26.57 -35.18 6.60
CA HIS A 37 27.30 -36.10 5.74
C HIS A 37 27.24 -35.66 4.25
N PRO A 38 28.24 -36.03 3.42
CA PRO A 38 28.46 -35.46 2.07
C PRO A 38 27.32 -35.60 1.04
N MET A 39 26.27 -36.37 1.32
CA MET A 39 25.22 -36.75 0.35
C MET A 39 24.14 -35.67 0.13
N ASN A 40 23.91 -34.75 1.09
CA ASN A 40 22.86 -33.71 1.00
C ASN A 40 23.40 -32.30 0.68
N LYS A 41 24.71 -32.18 0.42
CA LYS A 41 25.36 -30.88 0.19
C LYS A 41 24.92 -30.21 -1.12
N LYS A 42 24.54 -30.99 -2.14
CA LYS A 42 24.12 -30.46 -3.45
C LYS A 42 22.78 -29.74 -3.37
N GLU A 43 21.76 -30.33 -2.75
CA GLU A 43 20.43 -29.70 -2.62
C GLU A 43 20.49 -28.40 -1.83
N LEU A 44 21.30 -28.36 -0.77
CA LEU A 44 21.51 -27.16 0.03
C LEU A 44 22.16 -26.04 -0.77
N VAL A 45 23.22 -26.35 -1.53
CA VAL A 45 23.88 -25.36 -2.39
C VAL A 45 22.90 -24.84 -3.44
N THR A 46 22.04 -25.71 -3.99
CA THR A 46 21.00 -25.30 -4.92
C THR A 46 19.99 -24.34 -4.28
N ASP A 47 19.49 -24.62 -3.08
CA ASP A 47 18.52 -23.73 -2.40
C ASP A 47 19.14 -22.37 -2.08
N VAL A 48 20.39 -22.34 -1.61
CA VAL A 48 21.13 -21.09 -1.35
C VAL A 48 21.31 -20.27 -2.64
N ILE A 49 21.63 -20.92 -3.77
CA ILE A 49 21.78 -20.24 -5.06
C ILE A 49 20.43 -19.66 -5.52
N VAL A 50 19.33 -20.39 -5.35
CA VAL A 50 17.99 -19.91 -5.70
C VAL A 50 17.63 -18.69 -4.86
N LYS A 51 17.87 -18.73 -3.55
CA LYS A 51 17.61 -17.57 -2.66
C LYS A 51 18.51 -16.38 -2.97
N ALA A 52 19.78 -16.60 -3.30
CA ALA A 52 20.68 -15.53 -3.73
C ALA A 52 20.17 -14.84 -5.00
N LYS A 53 19.68 -15.60 -5.98
CA LYS A 53 19.07 -15.05 -7.20
C LYS A 53 17.77 -14.30 -6.94
N GLN A 54 16.96 -14.77 -6.00
CA GLN A 54 15.75 -14.05 -5.58
C GLN A 54 16.09 -12.69 -4.96
N VAL A 55 17.11 -12.63 -4.10
CA VAL A 55 17.60 -11.37 -3.53
C VAL A 55 18.15 -10.47 -4.63
N GLU A 56 18.91 -11.00 -5.59
CA GLU A 56 19.41 -10.23 -6.73
C GLU A 56 18.28 -9.64 -7.58
N TYR A 57 17.22 -10.40 -7.84
CA TYR A 57 16.03 -9.92 -8.53
C TYR A 57 15.33 -8.80 -7.75
N LEU A 58 15.17 -8.97 -6.43
CA LEU A 58 14.56 -7.95 -5.58
C LEU A 58 15.38 -6.66 -5.58
N ILE A 59 16.70 -6.73 -5.51
CA ILE A 59 17.59 -5.57 -5.60
C ILE A 59 17.42 -4.86 -6.95
N LYS A 60 17.33 -5.61 -8.06
CA LYS A 60 17.08 -5.03 -9.40
C LYS A 60 15.71 -4.40 -9.54
N SER A 61 14.73 -4.85 -8.75
CA SER A 61 13.38 -4.29 -8.72
C SER A 61 13.25 -3.05 -7.82
N LEU A 62 14.30 -2.71 -7.05
CA LEU A 62 14.29 -1.49 -6.25
C LEU A 62 14.31 -0.28 -7.19
N PRO A 63 13.51 0.77 -6.90
CA PRO A 63 13.58 2.02 -7.64
C PRO A 63 15.01 2.59 -7.55
N GLU A 64 15.45 3.23 -8.65
CA GLU A 64 16.77 3.83 -8.69
C GLU A 64 16.92 4.87 -7.56
N PRO A 65 18.07 4.89 -6.85
CA PRO A 65 18.28 5.86 -5.80
C PRO A 65 18.36 7.27 -6.39
N GLU A 66 17.37 8.09 -6.07
CA GLU A 66 17.36 9.53 -6.40
C GLU A 66 18.29 10.29 -5.44
N ARG A 67 18.81 11.47 -5.84
CA ARG A 67 19.56 12.33 -4.92
C ARG A 67 18.62 12.85 -3.83
N GLU A 68 19.09 12.94 -2.58
CA GLU A 68 18.26 13.40 -1.45
C GLU A 68 17.58 14.76 -1.70
N GLU A 69 18.27 15.68 -2.38
CA GLU A 69 17.70 16.99 -2.74
C GLU A 69 16.53 16.90 -3.72
N GLU A 70 16.58 15.99 -4.68
CA GLU A 70 15.53 15.77 -5.68
C GLU A 70 14.35 15.04 -5.05
N GLN A 71 14.64 14.04 -4.22
CA GLN A 71 13.64 13.33 -3.44
C GLN A 71 12.88 14.28 -2.51
N ALA A 72 13.58 15.16 -1.79
CA ALA A 72 12.98 16.15 -0.91
C ALA A 72 12.09 17.16 -1.66
N LYS A 73 12.51 17.60 -2.86
CA LYS A 73 11.69 18.48 -3.72
C LYS A 73 10.42 17.78 -4.18
N ARG A 74 10.53 16.52 -4.63
CA ARG A 74 9.39 15.70 -5.07
C ARG A 74 8.40 15.46 -3.94
N LEU A 75 8.88 15.12 -2.75
CA LEU A 75 8.07 14.95 -1.54
C LEU A 75 7.27 16.21 -1.21
N ARG A 76 7.91 17.40 -1.22
CA ARG A 76 7.23 18.66 -0.97
C ARG A 76 6.14 18.96 -2.00
N ALA A 77 6.45 18.78 -3.27
CA ALA A 77 5.47 18.99 -4.35
C ALA A 77 4.27 18.03 -4.22
N LEU A 78 4.51 16.77 -3.83
CA LEU A 78 3.45 15.79 -3.63
C LEU A 78 2.58 16.11 -2.41
N ASP A 79 3.17 16.61 -1.33
CA ASP A 79 2.44 17.03 -0.13
C ASP A 79 1.54 18.25 -0.40
N GLU A 80 2.04 19.21 -1.17
CA GLU A 80 1.27 20.36 -1.66
C GLU A 80 0.10 19.89 -2.54
N GLU A 81 0.35 19.00 -3.50
CA GLU A 81 -0.69 18.42 -4.37
C GLU A 81 -1.73 17.64 -3.57
N MET A 82 -1.31 16.83 -2.59
CA MET A 82 -2.19 16.06 -1.73
C MET A 82 -3.08 16.97 -0.88
N THR A 83 -2.53 18.08 -0.38
CA THR A 83 -3.29 19.08 0.39
C THR A 83 -4.38 19.70 -0.47
N VAL A 84 -4.03 20.18 -1.67
CA VAL A 84 -5.00 20.78 -2.61
C VAL A 84 -6.07 19.78 -3.03
N ALA A 85 -5.68 18.54 -3.35
CA ALA A 85 -6.61 17.49 -3.73
C ALA A 85 -7.57 17.11 -2.59
N ASN A 86 -7.06 17.05 -1.36
CA ASN A 86 -7.87 16.75 -0.18
C ASN A 86 -8.87 17.87 0.13
N ASP A 87 -8.46 19.14 0.02
CA ASP A 87 -9.35 20.28 0.18
C ASP A 87 -10.47 20.28 -0.87
N ALA A 88 -10.12 20.01 -2.13
CA ALA A 88 -11.09 19.87 -3.21
C ALA A 88 -12.06 18.70 -2.95
N TYR A 89 -11.57 17.57 -2.45
CA TYR A 89 -12.39 16.42 -2.06
C TYR A 89 -13.36 16.76 -0.93
N ILE A 90 -12.89 17.40 0.14
CA ILE A 90 -13.74 17.83 1.27
C ILE A 90 -14.86 18.75 0.77
N GLN A 91 -14.54 19.73 -0.07
CA GLN A 91 -15.53 20.64 -0.64
C GLN A 91 -16.54 19.91 -1.54
N ALA A 92 -16.09 18.97 -2.36
CA ALA A 92 -16.98 18.18 -3.21
C ALA A 92 -17.95 17.33 -2.39
N VAL A 93 -17.46 16.69 -1.32
CA VAL A 93 -18.29 15.90 -0.39
C VAL A 93 -19.28 16.79 0.34
N ALA A 94 -18.88 17.98 0.79
CA ALA A 94 -19.79 18.94 1.43
C ALA A 94 -20.94 19.34 0.49
N ARG A 95 -20.62 19.74 -0.75
CA ARG A 95 -21.63 20.07 -1.76
C ARG A 95 -22.57 18.90 -2.05
N SER A 96 -22.04 17.68 -2.15
CA SER A 96 -22.83 16.48 -2.38
C SER A 96 -23.81 16.21 -1.23
N LYS A 97 -23.37 16.37 0.02
CA LYS A 97 -24.24 16.25 1.21
C LYS A 97 -25.33 17.30 1.21
N ASP A 98 -25.01 18.55 0.93
CA ASP A 98 -25.99 19.65 0.88
C ASP A 98 -27.05 19.41 -0.21
N LEU A 99 -26.61 18.95 -1.39
CA LEU A 99 -27.52 18.60 -2.47
C LEU A 99 -28.41 17.40 -2.10
N HIS A 100 -27.86 16.39 -1.42
CA HIS A 100 -28.64 15.26 -0.93
C HIS A 100 -29.71 15.67 0.09
N VAL A 101 -29.41 16.62 0.98
CA VAL A 101 -30.40 17.20 1.90
C VAL A 101 -31.50 17.90 1.10
N GLN A 102 -31.14 18.76 0.14
CA GLN A 102 -32.11 19.46 -0.71
C GLN A 102 -33.02 18.49 -1.48
N ILE A 103 -32.47 17.43 -2.08
CA ILE A 103 -33.26 16.41 -2.77
C ILE A 103 -34.20 15.69 -1.79
N THR A 104 -33.71 15.34 -0.61
CA THR A 104 -34.52 14.67 0.42
C THR A 104 -35.67 15.56 0.88
N ASP A 105 -35.44 16.86 1.05
CA ASP A 105 -36.46 17.82 1.45
C ASP A 105 -37.50 18.01 0.34
N VAL A 106 -37.08 18.09 -0.93
CA VAL A 106 -38.01 18.11 -2.08
C VAL A 106 -38.86 16.84 -2.12
N LEU A 107 -38.26 15.65 -1.94
CA LEU A 107 -39.00 14.39 -1.90
C LEU A 107 -40.00 14.30 -0.74
N ARG A 108 -39.70 14.92 0.41
CA ARG A 108 -40.63 15.01 1.55
C ARG A 108 -41.75 16.03 1.34
N LEU A 109 -41.50 17.05 0.53
CA LEU A 109 -42.46 18.09 0.16
C LEU A 109 -43.42 17.65 -0.93
N ILE A 110 -43.17 16.54 -1.62
CA ILE A 110 -44.17 15.83 -2.40
C ILE A 110 -45.09 15.16 -1.38
N PRO A 111 -46.28 15.72 -1.09
CA PRO A 111 -47.28 14.94 -0.38
C PRO A 111 -47.62 13.75 -1.28
N GLU A 112 -48.13 12.67 -0.72
CA GLU A 112 -48.75 11.56 -1.45
C GLU A 112 -49.88 12.06 -2.37
N THR A 113 -49.56 12.75 -3.47
CA THR A 113 -50.49 13.18 -4.49
C THR A 113 -50.60 12.06 -5.51
N ASP A 114 -50.99 10.86 -5.07
CA ASP A 114 -51.70 9.91 -5.95
C ASP A 114 -52.31 8.67 -5.25
N THR A 115 -52.94 8.82 -4.09
CA THR A 115 -53.77 7.72 -3.53
C THR A 115 -55.22 8.11 -3.22
N GLY A 116 -55.64 9.34 -3.54
CA GLY A 116 -57.00 9.83 -3.28
C GLY A 116 -58.03 9.69 -4.40
N LEU A 117 -57.67 9.19 -5.59
CA LEU A 117 -58.59 9.12 -6.74
C LEU A 117 -59.16 7.73 -7.03
N VAL A 118 -58.80 6.70 -6.27
CA VAL A 118 -59.27 5.31 -6.50
C VAL A 118 -60.52 4.94 -5.68
N ASP A 119 -60.87 5.71 -4.63
CA ASP A 119 -62.02 5.40 -3.74
C ASP A 119 -63.35 6.06 -4.14
N MET A 120 -63.47 6.65 -5.34
CA MET A 120 -64.72 7.23 -5.86
C MET A 120 -65.34 6.44 -7.03
N LEU A 121 -65.09 5.13 -7.14
CA LEU A 121 -65.68 4.27 -8.17
C LEU A 121 -66.17 2.90 -7.69
N HIS A 122 -66.67 2.80 -6.45
CA HIS A 122 -67.50 1.65 -6.03
C HIS A 122 -68.70 2.08 -5.19
#